data_AF-A0A7W9HJ42-F1
#
_entry.id   AF-A0A7W9HJ42-F1
#
_cell.length_a   1.000
_cell.length_b   1.000
_cell.length_c   1.000
_cell.angle_alpha   90.00
_cell.angle_beta   90.00
_cell.angle_gamma   90.00
#
_symmetry.space_group_name_H-M   'P 1'
#
loop_
_entity.id
_entity.type
_entity.pdbx_description
1 polymer ?
#
loop_
_entity_poly.entity_id
_entity_poly.type
_entity_poly.pdbx_seq_one_letter_code
_entity_poly.pdbx_strand_id
1 'polypeptide(L)'
;MGGTALIVLTPYTAERVEPVVVVEMMAGGMERDPVRPGDWFSAEGLPYSYSLDPPDYETDTAELEIIERVAGRTMRCAVGLHIFVSNLAGRPVLGRLAQRVAERTEGWVLVEFQAPPAADLLDRLENAGRCVRVDDYVYLDAPAMAAWYAHPDFHVLK
;
A
#
# COMPACT_ATOMS: atom_id res chain seq x y z
N MET A 1 -2.26 17.48 6.86
CA MET A 1 -2.54 16.66 8.06
C MET A 1 -3.33 15.46 7.57
N GLY A 2 -2.78 14.27 7.47
CA GLY A 2 -1.66 13.64 8.20
C GLY A 2 -2.14 12.23 8.47
N GLY A 3 -2.35 11.52 7.37
CA GLY A 3 -3.14 10.31 7.28
C GLY A 3 -2.35 9.29 6.51
N THR A 4 -2.09 8.15 7.12
CA THR A 4 -1.09 7.21 6.64
C THR A 4 -1.39 6.72 5.21
N ALA A 5 -0.34 6.61 4.37
CA ALA A 5 -0.43 6.75 2.92
C ALA A 5 -0.06 5.52 2.06
N LEU A 6 0.07 4.30 2.62
CA LEU A 6 0.57 3.07 1.95
C LEU A 6 0.54 3.13 0.41
N ILE A 7 1.71 3.05 -0.22
CA ILE A 7 1.84 3.18 -1.67
C ILE A 7 1.96 1.79 -2.29
N VAL A 8 1.17 1.53 -3.33
CA VAL A 8 1.33 0.34 -4.17
C VAL A 8 1.94 0.74 -5.51
N LEU A 9 3.17 0.29 -5.77
CA LEU A 9 3.81 0.40 -7.08
C LEU A 9 3.37 -0.76 -7.96
N THR A 10 2.93 -0.47 -9.18
CA THR A 10 2.36 -1.48 -10.07
C THR A 10 2.88 -1.33 -11.51
N PRO A 11 3.10 -2.44 -12.24
CA PRO A 11 3.47 -2.42 -13.65
C PRO A 11 2.32 -2.01 -14.59
N TYR A 12 1.14 -1.74 -14.04
CA TYR A 12 -0.06 -1.38 -14.81
C TYR A 12 -0.35 0.11 -14.76
N THR A 13 -1.00 0.62 -15.80
CA THR A 13 -1.36 2.04 -15.90
C THR A 13 -2.52 2.38 -14.98
N ALA A 14 -2.68 3.67 -14.67
CA ALA A 14 -3.77 4.17 -13.83
C ALA A 14 -5.16 3.70 -14.31
N GLU A 15 -5.41 3.69 -15.63
CA GLU A 15 -6.71 3.28 -16.20
C GLU A 15 -7.03 1.80 -15.94
N ARG A 16 -6.00 0.96 -15.85
CA ARG A 16 -6.15 -0.47 -15.53
C ARG A 16 -6.27 -0.70 -14.02
N VAL A 17 -5.63 0.15 -13.23
CA VAL A 17 -5.51 -0.01 -11.77
C VAL A 17 -6.71 0.57 -11.03
N GLU A 18 -7.24 1.72 -11.47
CA GLU A 18 -8.36 2.40 -10.80
C GLU A 18 -9.57 1.49 -10.54
N PRO A 19 -10.05 0.68 -11.51
CA PRO A 19 -11.18 -0.20 -11.27
C PRO A 19 -10.90 -1.26 -10.19
N VAL A 20 -9.64 -1.70 -10.05
CA VAL A 20 -9.22 -2.61 -8.99
C VAL A 20 -9.33 -1.92 -7.64
N VAL A 21 -8.75 -0.72 -7.51
CA VAL A 21 -8.79 0.05 -6.26
C VAL A 21 -10.23 0.31 -5.82
N VAL A 22 -11.08 0.79 -6.73
CA VAL A 22 -12.51 1.04 -6.48
C VAL A 22 -13.24 -0.21 -5.99
N VAL A 23 -13.01 -1.37 -6.63
CA VAL A 23 -13.61 -2.64 -6.18
C VAL A 23 -13.12 -3.02 -4.79
N GLU A 24 -11.85 -2.83 -4.48
CA GLU A 24 -11.31 -3.17 -3.16
C GLU A 24 -11.77 -2.20 -2.06
N MET A 25 -11.95 -0.91 -2.36
CA MET A 25 -12.56 0.06 -1.44
C MET A 25 -13.97 -0.39 -1.05
N MET A 26 -14.80 -0.74 -2.05
CA MET A 26 -16.16 -1.26 -1.80
C MET A 26 -16.13 -2.59 -1.03
N ALA A 27 -15.24 -3.52 -1.39
CA ALA A 27 -15.07 -4.80 -0.70
C ALA A 27 -14.54 -4.64 0.73
N GLY A 28 -13.90 -3.50 1.03
CA GLY A 28 -13.52 -3.06 2.37
C GLY A 28 -14.69 -2.49 3.20
N GLY A 29 -15.91 -2.45 2.65
CA GLY A 29 -17.08 -1.89 3.31
C GLY A 29 -17.10 -0.36 3.29
N MET A 30 -16.41 0.27 2.33
CA MET A 30 -16.39 1.71 2.17
C MET A 30 -17.41 2.17 1.13
N GLU A 31 -18.06 3.29 1.41
CA GLU A 31 -18.97 3.96 0.50
C GLU A 31 -18.34 5.26 -0.01
N ARG A 32 -18.49 5.51 -1.31
CA ARG A 32 -18.00 6.74 -1.93
C ARG A 32 -18.91 7.90 -1.58
N ASP A 33 -18.33 9.05 -1.23
CA ASP A 33 -19.09 10.26 -0.96
C ASP A 33 -19.74 10.78 -2.26
N PRO A 34 -21.08 10.94 -2.31
CA PRO A 34 -21.77 11.44 -3.49
C PRO A 34 -21.48 12.92 -3.77
N VAL A 35 -21.00 13.68 -2.78
CA VAL A 35 -20.65 15.10 -2.88
C VAL A 35 -19.18 15.28 -3.26
N ARG A 36 -18.31 14.38 -2.78
CA ARG A 36 -16.86 14.42 -3.03
C ARG A 36 -16.36 13.09 -3.57
N PRO A 37 -16.30 12.92 -4.90
CA PRO A 37 -15.92 11.64 -5.51
C PRO A 37 -14.51 11.13 -5.14
N GLY A 38 -13.63 11.96 -4.57
CA GLY A 38 -12.32 11.51 -4.06
C GLY A 38 -12.37 10.88 -2.67
N ASP A 39 -13.46 11.08 -1.93
CA ASP A 39 -13.59 10.70 -0.53
C ASP A 39 -14.43 9.43 -0.39
N TRP A 40 -14.00 8.57 0.52
CA TRP A 40 -14.61 7.29 0.84
C TRP A 40 -14.78 7.17 2.34
N PHE A 41 -15.82 6.50 2.81
CA PHE A 41 -16.12 6.39 4.24
C PHE A 41 -16.40 4.94 4.61
N SER A 42 -15.79 4.43 5.69
CA SER A 42 -16.19 3.14 6.26
C SER A 42 -17.57 3.21 6.92
N ALA A 43 -18.12 2.07 7.31
CA ALA A 43 -19.37 1.99 8.07
C ALA A 43 -19.34 2.78 9.39
N GLU A 44 -18.16 2.95 10.00
CA GLU A 44 -17.96 3.77 11.21
C GLU A 44 -17.74 5.26 10.89
N GLY A 45 -17.84 5.66 9.62
CA GLY A 45 -17.64 7.04 9.17
C GLY A 45 -16.18 7.47 9.10
N LEU A 46 -15.22 6.53 9.04
CA LEU A 46 -13.81 6.88 8.90
C LEU A 46 -13.49 7.27 7.46
N PRO A 47 -12.85 8.43 7.23
CA PRO A 47 -12.51 8.92 5.89
C PRO A 47 -11.27 8.26 5.30
N TYR A 48 -11.38 7.82 4.05
CA TYR A 48 -10.33 7.26 3.21
C TYR A 48 -10.30 7.98 1.85
N SER A 49 -9.17 7.92 1.17
CA SER A 49 -9.05 8.30 -0.24
C SER A 49 -7.94 7.50 -0.91
N TYR A 50 -7.86 7.60 -2.23
CA TYR A 50 -6.72 7.12 -2.98
C TYR A 50 -6.27 8.16 -4.01
N SER A 51 -5.01 8.07 -4.41
CA SER A 51 -4.45 8.78 -5.57
C SER A 51 -3.87 7.78 -6.57
N LEU A 52 -3.77 8.22 -7.83
CA LEU A 52 -3.12 7.48 -8.91
C LEU A 52 -2.10 8.39 -9.53
N ASP A 53 -0.84 8.11 -9.24
CA ASP A 53 0.26 8.99 -9.56
C ASP A 53 1.27 8.28 -10.48
N PRO A 54 2.15 9.04 -11.15
CA PRO A 54 3.37 8.49 -11.72
C PRO A 54 4.17 7.68 -10.69
N PRO A 55 4.89 6.63 -11.12
CA PRO A 55 5.61 5.75 -10.21
C PRO A 55 6.73 6.44 -9.41
N ASP A 56 7.13 7.66 -9.79
CA ASP A 56 8.18 8.48 -9.16
C ASP A 56 7.64 9.62 -8.26
N TYR A 57 6.33 9.66 -7.98
CA TYR A 57 5.72 10.78 -7.24
C TYR A 57 6.12 10.85 -5.75
N GLU A 58 6.27 9.70 -5.08
CA GLU A 58 6.77 9.56 -3.69
C GLU A 58 7.75 8.37 -3.60
N THR A 59 8.48 8.09 -4.67
CA THR A 59 9.47 7.01 -4.74
C THR A 59 10.64 7.49 -5.57
N ASP A 60 11.84 7.44 -5.00
CA ASP A 60 13.03 7.94 -5.70
C ASP A 60 13.38 7.01 -6.87
N THR A 61 13.94 7.57 -7.95
CA THR A 61 14.26 6.81 -9.16
C THR A 61 15.19 5.62 -8.87
N ALA A 62 16.13 5.77 -7.94
CA ALA A 62 17.04 4.70 -7.54
C ALA A 62 16.31 3.53 -6.84
N GLU A 63 15.30 3.83 -6.02
CA GLU A 63 14.46 2.81 -5.38
C GLU A 63 13.59 2.10 -6.42
N LEU A 64 13.03 2.89 -7.36
CA LEU A 64 12.23 2.37 -8.44
C LEU A 64 13.02 1.38 -9.32
N GLU A 65 14.27 1.71 -9.66
CA GLU A 65 15.16 0.79 -10.40
C GLU A 65 15.41 -0.54 -9.68
N ILE A 66 15.51 -0.52 -8.34
CA ILE A 66 15.68 -1.74 -7.53
C ILE A 66 14.42 -2.58 -7.64
N ILE A 67 13.24 -1.99 -7.45
CA ILE A 67 11.97 -2.70 -7.46
C ILE A 67 11.63 -3.22 -8.85
N GLU A 68 11.90 -2.47 -9.90
CA GLU A 68 11.72 -2.93 -11.28
C GLU A 68 12.62 -4.12 -11.60
N ARG A 69 13.86 -4.13 -11.09
CA ARG A 69 14.79 -5.25 -11.25
C ARG A 69 14.30 -6.51 -10.53
N VAL A 70 13.81 -6.36 -9.30
CA VAL A 70 13.28 -7.48 -8.50
C VAL A 70 11.97 -8.02 -9.12
N ALA A 71 11.08 -7.13 -9.53
CA ALA A 71 9.82 -7.48 -10.17
C ALA A 71 9.99 -8.00 -11.61
N GLY A 72 11.13 -7.73 -12.24
CA GLY A 72 11.39 -8.03 -13.66
C GLY A 72 10.49 -7.24 -14.62
N ARG A 73 9.94 -6.11 -14.18
CA ARG A 73 8.97 -5.30 -14.93
C ARG A 73 9.09 -3.82 -14.55
N THR A 74 8.90 -2.95 -15.53
CA THR A 74 8.79 -1.49 -15.33
C THR A 74 7.49 -1.15 -14.61
N MET A 75 7.59 -0.31 -13.57
CA MET A 75 6.45 0.23 -12.84
C MET A 75 5.84 1.39 -13.63
N ARG A 76 4.51 1.52 -13.59
CA ARG A 76 3.78 2.49 -14.42
C ARG A 76 2.82 3.36 -13.64
N CYS A 77 2.52 3.02 -12.39
CA CYS A 77 1.63 3.78 -11.53
C CYS A 77 1.99 3.51 -10.07
N ALA A 78 1.89 4.57 -9.27
CA ALA A 78 1.85 4.51 -7.82
C ALA A 78 0.40 4.74 -7.36
N VAL A 79 -0.11 3.87 -6.49
CA VAL A 79 -1.42 4.02 -5.85
C VAL A 79 -1.20 4.45 -4.41
N GLY A 80 -1.41 5.72 -4.10
CA GLY A 80 -1.43 6.20 -2.71
C GLY A 80 -2.74 5.83 -2.04
N LEU A 81 -2.69 5.21 -0.86
CA LEU A 81 -3.88 4.84 -0.08
C LEU A 81 -3.89 5.59 1.24
N HIS A 82 -4.89 6.41 1.47
CA HIS A 82 -4.92 7.34 2.61
C HIS A 82 -6.07 7.06 3.57
N ILE A 83 -5.82 7.28 4.86
CA ILE A 83 -6.84 7.42 5.90
C ILE A 83 -6.67 8.76 6.59
N PHE A 84 -7.65 9.67 6.54
CA PHE A 84 -7.47 11.07 7.01
C PHE A 84 -7.37 11.21 8.55
N VAL A 85 -7.59 10.14 9.31
CA VAL A 85 -7.47 10.12 10.77
C VAL A 85 -6.44 9.07 11.14
N SER A 86 -5.50 9.39 12.04
CA SER A 86 -4.59 8.45 12.68
C SER A 86 -5.31 7.46 13.62
N ASN A 87 -6.51 7.00 13.25
CA ASN A 87 -7.28 6.04 13.99
C ASN A 87 -6.62 4.67 13.83
N LEU A 88 -6.08 4.15 14.93
CA LEU A 88 -5.48 2.82 15.00
C LEU A 88 -6.43 1.73 14.48
N ALA A 89 -7.75 1.89 14.68
CA ALA A 89 -8.75 0.93 14.24
C ALA A 89 -8.89 0.84 12.70
N GLY A 90 -8.57 1.90 11.96
CA GLY A 90 -8.67 1.93 10.50
C GLY A 90 -7.43 1.38 9.77
N ARG A 91 -6.30 1.26 10.47
CA ARG A 91 -5.03 0.80 9.87
C ARG A 91 -5.15 -0.60 9.27
N PRO A 92 -5.72 -1.62 9.94
CA PRO A 92 -5.80 -2.97 9.37
C PRO A 92 -6.62 -3.02 8.07
N VAL A 93 -7.62 -2.15 7.93
CA VAL A 93 -8.39 -2.01 6.68
C VAL A 93 -7.50 -1.48 5.57
N LEU A 94 -6.70 -0.44 5.85
CA LEU A 94 -5.73 0.11 4.91
C LEU A 94 -4.68 -0.92 4.48
N GLY A 95 -4.12 -1.68 5.44
CA GLY A 95 -3.15 -2.74 5.14
C GLY A 95 -3.72 -3.86 4.28
N ARG A 96 -4.97 -4.26 4.54
CA ARG A 96 -5.68 -5.27 3.73
C ARG A 96 -5.99 -4.74 2.33
N LEU A 97 -6.38 -3.47 2.21
CA LEU A 97 -6.62 -2.82 0.93
C LEU A 97 -5.34 -2.80 0.08
N ALA A 98 -4.22 -2.34 0.63
CA ALA A 98 -2.93 -2.31 -0.04
C ALA A 98 -2.51 -3.72 -0.51
N GLN A 99 -2.67 -4.73 0.36
CA GLN A 99 -2.38 -6.11 0.01
C GLN A 99 -3.20 -6.61 -1.18
N ARG A 100 -4.52 -6.37 -1.20
CA ARG A 100 -5.39 -6.87 -2.27
C ARG A 100 -5.18 -6.13 -3.58
N VAL A 101 -4.91 -4.82 -3.52
CA VAL A 101 -4.52 -4.05 -4.70
C VAL A 101 -3.23 -4.63 -5.26
N ALA A 102 -2.18 -4.77 -4.44
CA ALA A 102 -0.92 -5.37 -4.86
C ALA A 102 -1.08 -6.78 -5.46
N GLU A 103 -1.92 -7.63 -4.86
CA GLU A 103 -2.19 -8.98 -5.38
C GLU A 103 -2.80 -8.94 -6.78
N ARG A 104 -3.79 -8.08 -6.99
CA ARG A 104 -4.53 -7.99 -8.25
C ARG A 104 -3.80 -7.19 -9.33
N THR A 105 -2.81 -6.41 -8.95
CA THR A 105 -2.02 -5.59 -9.87
C THR A 105 -0.58 -6.07 -10.02
N GLU A 106 -0.19 -7.20 -9.43
CA GLU A 106 1.21 -7.67 -9.39
C GLU A 106 2.15 -6.57 -8.86
N GLY A 107 1.66 -5.81 -7.87
CA GLY A 107 2.34 -4.66 -7.31
C GLY A 107 3.14 -4.97 -6.05
N TRP A 108 3.92 -3.98 -5.64
CA TRP A 108 4.73 -3.96 -4.44
C TRP A 108 4.27 -2.83 -3.52
N VAL A 109 4.06 -3.14 -2.24
CA VAL A 109 3.61 -2.18 -1.24
C VAL A 109 4.81 -1.57 -0.54
N LEU A 110 5.00 -0.27 -0.70
CA LEU A 110 5.95 0.51 0.09
C LEU A 110 5.39 0.72 1.49
N VAL A 111 6.17 0.31 2.49
CA VAL A 111 5.85 0.45 3.91
C VAL A 111 7.01 1.14 4.62
N GLU A 112 6.69 2.24 5.29
CA GLU A 112 7.56 2.89 6.27
C GLU A 112 7.20 2.39 7.68
N PHE A 113 8.19 1.86 8.40
CA PHE A 113 8.00 1.35 9.76
C PHE A 113 8.32 2.41 10.82
N GLN A 114 7.42 2.62 11.78
CA GLN A 114 7.70 3.34 13.02
C GLN A 114 8.63 2.55 13.93
N ALA A 115 8.39 1.25 14.00
CA ALA A 115 9.21 0.27 14.69
C ALA A 115 9.34 -0.93 13.75
N PRO A 116 10.53 -1.24 13.24
CA PRO A 116 10.70 -2.39 12.37
C PRO A 116 10.16 -3.66 13.03
N PRO A 117 9.47 -4.55 12.29
CA PRO A 117 9.16 -5.88 12.79
C PRO A 117 10.44 -6.62 13.20
N ALA A 118 10.29 -7.68 13.99
CA ALA A 118 11.42 -8.50 14.42
C ALA A 118 12.31 -8.88 13.22
N ALA A 119 13.63 -8.76 13.38
CA ALA A 119 14.60 -8.91 12.29
C ALA A 119 14.44 -10.26 11.57
N ASP A 120 14.12 -11.33 12.32
CA ASP A 120 13.92 -12.66 11.78
C ASP A 120 12.70 -12.78 10.85
N LEU A 121 11.65 -11.97 11.04
CA LEU A 121 10.50 -11.92 10.14
C LEU A 121 10.89 -11.32 8.80
N LEU A 122 11.55 -10.16 8.82
CA LEU A 122 11.99 -9.49 7.60
C LEU A 122 13.04 -10.32 6.85
N ASP A 123 14.01 -10.89 7.55
CA ASP A 123 15.04 -11.73 6.93
C ASP A 123 14.43 -12.97 6.26
N ARG A 124 13.38 -13.56 6.83
CA ARG A 124 12.65 -14.67 6.18
C ARG A 124 11.95 -14.22 4.90
N LEU A 125 11.32 -13.04 4.91
CA LEU A 125 10.60 -12.50 3.75
C LEU A 125 11.57 -12.10 2.63
N GLU A 126 12.72 -11.52 2.99
CA GLU A 126 13.79 -11.18 2.04
C GLU A 126 14.38 -12.42 1.38
N ASN A 127 14.71 -13.45 2.16
CA ASN A 127 15.23 -14.71 1.62
C ASN A 127 14.24 -15.41 0.68
N ALA A 128 12.94 -15.13 0.85
CA ALA A 128 11.90 -15.62 -0.05
C ALA A 128 11.69 -14.72 -1.28
N GLY A 129 12.42 -13.61 -1.42
CA GLY A 129 12.26 -12.62 -2.48
C GLY A 129 10.94 -11.84 -2.41
N ARG A 130 10.35 -11.72 -1.21
CA ARG A 130 9.03 -11.12 -0.96
C ARG A 130 9.10 -9.78 -0.22
N CYS A 131 10.30 -9.41 0.22
CA CYS A 131 10.62 -8.15 0.87
C CYS A 131 11.91 -7.61 0.24
N VAL A 132 11.90 -6.32 -0.10
CA VAL A 132 13.09 -5.58 -0.52
C VAL A 132 13.28 -4.43 0.45
N ARG A 133 14.39 -4.42 1.19
CA ARG A 133 14.80 -3.27 2.01
C ARG A 133 15.50 -2.24 1.13
N VAL A 134 15.06 -0.99 1.21
CA VAL A 134 15.69 0.17 0.58
C VAL A 134 15.73 1.27 1.62
N ASP A 135 16.93 1.61 2.09
CA ASP A 135 17.16 2.52 3.22
C ASP A 135 16.28 2.18 4.43
N ASP A 136 15.43 3.12 4.88
CA ASP A 136 14.54 2.96 6.03
C ASP A 136 13.15 2.38 5.66
N TYR A 137 12.96 2.02 4.39
CA TYR A 137 11.70 1.52 3.85
C TYR A 137 11.79 0.04 3.44
N VAL A 138 10.62 -0.59 3.33
CA VAL A 138 10.50 -1.89 2.68
C VAL A 138 9.44 -1.88 1.60
N TYR A 139 9.70 -2.69 0.58
CA TYR A 139 8.70 -3.07 -0.41
C TYR A 139 8.28 -4.50 -0.19
N LEU A 140 7.00 -4.71 0.04
CA LEU A 140 6.41 -6.02 0.33
C LEU A 140 5.54 -6.46 -0.85
N ASP A 141 5.70 -7.70 -1.29
CA ASP A 141 4.69 -8.31 -2.15
C ASP A 141 3.37 -8.54 -1.39
N ALA A 142 2.30 -8.91 -2.09
CA ALA A 142 1.00 -9.12 -1.46
C ALA A 142 1.03 -10.13 -0.30
N PRO A 143 1.63 -11.33 -0.42
CA PRO A 143 1.79 -12.24 0.71
C PRO A 143 2.57 -11.67 1.90
N ALA A 144 3.67 -10.93 1.67
CA ALA A 144 4.44 -10.30 2.73
C ALA A 144 3.64 -9.18 3.42
N MET A 145 2.90 -8.40 2.64
CA MET A 145 1.98 -7.40 3.19
C MET A 145 0.86 -8.06 4.02
N ALA A 146 0.38 -9.24 3.60
CA ALA A 146 -0.59 -10.02 4.37
C ALA A 146 -0.05 -10.46 5.73
N ALA A 147 1.20 -10.92 5.77
CA ALA A 147 1.87 -11.26 7.02
C ALA A 147 2.05 -10.02 7.92
N TRP A 148 2.39 -8.86 7.32
CA TRP A 148 2.58 -7.63 8.06
C TRP A 148 1.29 -7.08 8.67
N TYR A 149 0.21 -6.93 7.91
CA TYR A 149 -1.03 -6.36 8.47
C TYR A 149 -1.71 -7.25 9.51
N ALA A 150 -1.39 -8.54 9.54
CA ALA A 150 -1.85 -9.48 10.56
C ALA A 150 -0.98 -9.46 11.84
N HIS A 151 0.18 -8.80 11.82
CA HIS A 151 1.08 -8.73 12.97
C HIS A 151 0.49 -7.85 14.09
N PRO A 152 0.61 -8.21 15.38
CA PRO A 152 0.10 -7.40 16.49
C PRO A 152 0.67 -5.98 16.53
N ASP A 153 1.92 -5.84 16.10
CA ASP A 153 2.61 -4.54 16.02
C ASP A 153 2.36 -3.82 14.70
N PHE A 154 1.39 -4.25 13.89
CA PHE A 154 1.09 -3.58 12.64
C PHE A 154 0.77 -2.11 12.88
N HIS A 155 1.61 -1.27 12.30
CA HIS A 155 1.40 0.16 12.20
C HIS A 155 1.85 0.61 10.83
N VAL A 156 1.38 1.77 10.48
CA VAL A 156 1.74 2.44 9.24
C VAL A 156 2.08 3.87 9.64
N LEU A 157 3.19 4.40 9.13
CA LEU A 157 3.62 5.77 9.37
C LEU A 157 3.10 6.75 8.32
N LYS A 158 2.68 7.93 8.76
CA LYS A 158 2.94 9.24 8.14
C LYS A 158 2.63 10.35 9.17
#